data_AF-A0A7S4GDT8-F1
#
_entry.id   AF-A0A7S4GDT8-F1
#
_cell.length_a   1.000
_cell.length_b   1.000
_cell.length_c   1.000
_cell.angle_alpha   90.00
_cell.angle_beta   90.00
_cell.angle_gamma   90.00
#
_symmetry.space_group_name_H-M   'P 1'
#
loop_
_entity.id
_entity.type
_entity.pdbx_description
1 polymer ?
#
loop_
_entity_poly.entity_id
_entity_poly.type
_entity_poly.pdbx_seq_one_letter_code
_entity_poly.pdbx_strand_id
1 'polypeptide(L)'
;HNCPVVQIIEDDKGVHVVAAINLFTTLSQPAEAAIAVARNLRDHQVGCCVGIACGLVFVGLMGCESACSWDITGPACVRACRLMMYAVAHGLQCVTDDTVRDTLTNVSQLCAIGSEGIVLKGVPEPVRVYTLAEHIDTNTYRIVSPFMFCPAPYADIYENLVTNVVGDGAAQRAAAVICGALGSGKSTLCIRSLAGMG
;
A
#
# COMPACT_ATOMS: atom_id res chain seq x y z
N HIS A 1 0.18 -13.14 -7.82
CA HIS A 1 -0.47 -11.82 -7.95
C HIS A 1 -0.85 -11.62 -9.42
N ASN A 2 -2.09 -11.24 -9.73
CA ASN A 2 -2.50 -10.94 -11.11
C ASN A 2 -2.02 -9.53 -11.48
N CYS A 3 -0.78 -9.46 -11.96
CA CYS A 3 -0.13 -8.23 -12.42
C CYS A 3 0.22 -8.43 -13.90
N PRO A 4 -0.71 -8.16 -14.84
CA PRO A 4 -0.41 -8.26 -16.27
C PRO A 4 0.78 -7.38 -16.64
N VAL A 5 1.76 -7.96 -17.33
CA VAL A 5 2.78 -7.21 -18.06
C VAL A 5 2.10 -6.61 -19.29
N VAL A 6 2.10 -5.28 -19.35
CA VAL A 6 1.45 -4.53 -20.43
C VAL A 6 2.45 -4.22 -21.53
N GLN A 7 3.69 -3.88 -21.18
CA GLN A 7 4.73 -3.55 -22.14
C GLN A 7 6.11 -4.03 -21.66
N ILE A 8 6.95 -4.40 -22.62
CA ILE A 8 8.38 -4.60 -22.43
C ILE A 8 9.06 -3.66 -23.42
N ILE A 9 9.91 -2.78 -22.89
CA ILE A 9 10.60 -1.75 -23.66
C ILE A 9 12.09 -1.99 -23.50
N GLU A 10 12.80 -2.14 -24.61
CA GLU A 10 14.26 -2.19 -24.64
C GLU A 10 14.76 -0.84 -25.15
N ASP A 11 15.53 -0.13 -24.33
CA ASP A 11 16.15 1.15 -24.68
C ASP A 11 17.66 1.16 -24.37
N ASP A 12 18.31 2.31 -24.53
CA ASP A 12 19.73 2.49 -24.26
C ASP A 12 20.11 2.33 -22.77
N LYS A 13 19.12 2.25 -21.88
CA LYS A 13 19.28 2.13 -20.42
C LYS A 13 18.90 0.74 -19.92
N GLY A 14 18.49 -0.16 -20.82
CA GLY A 14 18.19 -1.56 -20.54
C GLY A 14 16.74 -1.94 -20.85
N VAL A 15 16.29 -2.99 -20.18
CA VAL A 15 14.94 -3.54 -20.36
C VAL A 15 14.03 -3.02 -19.25
N HIS A 16 12.96 -2.36 -19.66
CA HIS A 16 11.91 -1.85 -18.78
C HIS A 16 10.66 -2.71 -18.94
N VAL A 17 10.08 -3.12 -17.82
CA VAL A 17 8.83 -3.87 -17.81
C VAL A 17 7.76 -2.99 -17.19
N VAL A 18 6.71 -2.70 -17.97
CA VAL A 18 5.52 -2.00 -17.48
C VAL A 18 4.48 -3.04 -17.12
N ALA A 19 4.10 -3.07 -15.84
CA ALA A 19 3.06 -3.95 -15.34
C ALA A 19 2.01 -3.14 -14.59
N ALA A 20 0.76 -3.59 -14.64
CA ALA A 20 -0.36 -2.91 -14.01
C ALA A 20 -1.12 -3.87 -13.10
N ILE A 21 -1.53 -3.39 -11.93
CA ILE A 21 -2.43 -4.12 -11.02
C ILE A 21 -3.81 -3.50 -11.12
N ASN A 22 -4.84 -4.35 -11.02
CA ASN A 22 -6.24 -3.97 -11.17
C ASN A 22 -6.65 -3.44 -12.55
N LEU A 23 -5.91 -3.83 -13.60
CA LEU A 23 -6.30 -3.43 -14.96
C LEU A 23 -7.61 -4.10 -15.43
N PHE A 24 -7.74 -5.40 -15.16
CA PHE A 24 -8.90 -6.22 -15.57
C PHE A 24 -9.65 -6.85 -14.38
N THR A 25 -9.13 -6.65 -13.17
CA THR A 25 -9.64 -7.27 -11.95
C THR A 25 -9.82 -6.20 -10.87
N THR A 26 -10.76 -6.41 -9.97
CA THR A 26 -10.98 -5.53 -8.82
C THR A 26 -10.45 -6.19 -7.55
N LEU A 27 -9.15 -6.04 -7.29
CA LEU A 27 -8.59 -6.35 -5.97
C LEU A 27 -8.95 -5.25 -4.99
N SER A 28 -9.26 -5.61 -3.75
CA SER A 28 -9.53 -4.67 -2.66
C SER A 28 -8.30 -3.87 -2.23
N GLN A 29 -7.11 -4.42 -2.44
CA GLN A 29 -5.83 -3.90 -1.93
C GLN A 29 -4.74 -3.95 -3.02
N PRO A 30 -4.88 -3.14 -4.10
CA PRO A 30 -3.94 -3.17 -5.23
C PRO A 30 -2.55 -2.65 -4.86
N ALA A 31 -2.44 -1.68 -3.95
CA ALA A 31 -1.17 -1.14 -3.49
C ALA A 31 -0.36 -2.18 -2.73
N GLU A 32 -1.00 -2.93 -1.82
CA GLU A 32 -0.38 -4.04 -1.10
C GLU A 32 0.09 -5.14 -2.04
N ALA A 33 -0.70 -5.45 -3.08
CA ALA A 33 -0.29 -6.40 -4.10
C ALA A 33 0.95 -5.91 -4.88
N ALA A 34 1.04 -4.62 -5.19
CA ALA A 34 2.20 -4.03 -5.86
C ALA A 34 3.46 -4.11 -4.99
N ILE A 35 3.33 -3.77 -3.70
CA ILE A 35 4.39 -3.87 -2.71
C ILE A 35 4.84 -5.32 -2.53
N ALA A 36 3.91 -6.28 -2.49
CA ALA A 36 4.22 -7.69 -2.39
C ALA A 36 5.02 -8.19 -3.61
N VAL A 37 4.66 -7.76 -4.82
CA VAL A 37 5.42 -8.07 -6.04
C VAL A 37 6.84 -7.49 -5.97
N ALA A 38 6.99 -6.22 -5.58
CA ALA A 38 8.31 -5.61 -5.46
C ALA A 38 9.20 -6.28 -4.40
N ARG A 39 8.62 -6.66 -3.25
CA ARG A 39 9.31 -7.46 -2.22
C ARG A 39 9.74 -8.81 -2.78
N ASN A 40 8.85 -9.51 -3.48
CA ASN A 40 9.18 -10.80 -4.06
C ASN A 40 10.36 -10.70 -5.06
N LEU A 41 10.37 -9.68 -5.93
CA LEU A 41 11.47 -9.43 -6.86
C LEU A 41 12.80 -9.13 -6.15
N ARG A 42 12.76 -8.35 -5.06
CA ARG A 42 13.92 -8.12 -4.19
C ARG A 42 14.42 -9.41 -3.57
N ASP A 43 13.51 -10.18 -2.96
CA ASP A 43 13.85 -11.35 -2.16
C ASP A 43 14.43 -12.47 -3.04
N HIS A 44 14.05 -12.52 -4.32
CA HIS A 44 14.65 -13.39 -5.34
C HIS A 44 15.90 -12.79 -6.02
N GLN A 45 16.37 -11.63 -5.58
CA GLN A 45 17.58 -10.97 -6.08
C GLN A 45 17.60 -10.80 -7.61
N VAL A 46 16.45 -10.44 -8.20
CA VAL A 46 16.29 -10.29 -9.66
C VAL A 46 17.17 -9.18 -10.25
N GLY A 47 17.78 -8.32 -9.41
CA GLY A 47 18.68 -7.25 -9.86
C GLY A 47 17.94 -6.10 -10.54
N CYS A 48 16.64 -5.95 -10.31
CA CYS A 48 15.82 -4.89 -10.89
C CYS A 48 15.56 -3.74 -9.91
N CYS A 49 15.32 -2.55 -10.47
CA CYS A 49 14.76 -1.41 -9.75
C CYS A 49 13.29 -1.24 -10.13
N VAL A 50 12.44 -0.93 -9.17
CA VAL A 50 10.99 -0.85 -9.33
C VAL A 50 10.50 0.53 -8.91
N GLY A 51 9.66 1.14 -9.74
CA GLY A 51 8.91 2.34 -9.40
C GLY A 51 7.43 2.02 -9.33
N ILE A 52 6.75 2.41 -8.24
CA ILE A 52 5.32 2.13 -8.06
C ILE A 52 4.58 3.46 -7.85
N ALA A 53 3.49 3.63 -8.58
CA ALA A 53 2.58 4.75 -8.39
C ALA A 53 1.13 4.29 -8.60
N CYS A 54 0.20 4.93 -7.92
CA CYS A 54 -1.23 4.74 -8.10
C CYS A 54 -1.85 5.94 -8.83
N GLY A 55 -2.91 5.68 -9.59
CA GLY A 55 -3.70 6.72 -10.23
C GLY A 55 -4.50 6.21 -11.42
N LEU A 56 -5.27 7.12 -12.01
CA LEU A 56 -6.02 6.84 -13.22
C LEU A 56 -5.08 6.82 -14.43
N VAL A 57 -5.32 5.86 -15.31
CA VAL A 57 -4.55 5.63 -16.53
C VAL A 57 -5.53 5.38 -17.68
N PHE A 58 -5.11 5.73 -18.88
CA PHE A 58 -5.76 5.28 -20.11
C PHE A 58 -5.13 3.95 -20.53
N VAL A 59 -5.97 2.98 -20.90
CA VAL A 59 -5.52 1.71 -21.48
C VAL A 59 -6.35 1.42 -22.73
N GLY A 60 -5.69 1.10 -23.83
CA GLY A 60 -6.37 0.75 -25.07
C GLY A 60 -5.42 0.63 -26.27
N LEU A 61 -6.00 0.48 -27.46
CA LEU A 61 -5.25 0.49 -28.71
C LEU A 61 -4.86 1.93 -29.07
N MET A 62 -3.56 2.17 -29.28
CA MET A 62 -3.02 3.42 -29.76
C MET A 62 -2.31 3.21 -31.11
N GLY A 63 -2.45 4.19 -32.01
CA GLY A 63 -1.86 4.14 -33.35
C GLY A 63 -2.89 4.34 -34.45
N CYS A 64 -2.56 3.90 -35.66
CA CYS A 64 -3.47 3.91 -36.80
C CYS A 64 -4.01 2.50 -37.09
N GLU A 65 -4.98 2.39 -37.99
CA GLU A 65 -5.63 1.12 -38.32
C GLU A 65 -4.65 0.03 -38.78
N SER A 66 -3.60 0.40 -39.52
CA SER A 66 -2.57 -0.52 -40.01
C SER A 66 -1.41 -0.74 -39.05
N ALA A 67 -1.29 0.06 -38.00
CA ALA A 67 -0.22 -0.01 -37.01
C ALA A 67 -0.72 0.53 -35.68
N CYS A 68 -1.38 -0.34 -34.91
CA CYS A 68 -1.77 -0.06 -33.54
C CYS A 68 -1.13 -1.05 -32.56
N SER A 69 -0.88 -0.57 -31.34
CA SER A 69 -0.40 -1.37 -30.22
C SER A 69 -1.30 -1.16 -29.01
N TRP A 70 -1.42 -2.20 -28.19
CA TRP A 70 -2.01 -2.05 -26.88
C TRP A 70 -1.06 -1.24 -25.98
N ASP A 71 -1.57 -0.20 -25.35
CA ASP A 71 -0.77 0.74 -24.58
C ASP A 71 -1.46 1.12 -23.26
N ILE A 72 -0.66 1.55 -22.29
CA ILE A 72 -1.06 2.10 -21.01
C ILE A 72 -0.31 3.41 -20.79
N THR A 73 -1.06 4.50 -20.61
CA THR A 73 -0.46 5.82 -20.44
C THR A 73 -1.22 6.65 -19.42
N GLY A 74 -0.52 7.63 -18.85
CA GLY A 74 -1.09 8.57 -17.90
C GLY A 74 -0.09 9.02 -16.84
N PRO A 75 -0.49 9.98 -15.97
CA PRO A 75 0.40 10.56 -14.98
C PRO A 75 1.01 9.52 -14.02
N ALA A 76 0.26 8.48 -13.65
CA ALA A 76 0.76 7.40 -12.79
C ALA A 76 1.88 6.58 -13.46
N CYS A 77 1.77 6.29 -14.76
CA CYS A 77 2.80 5.57 -15.51
C CYS A 77 4.09 6.39 -15.61
N VAL A 78 3.96 7.68 -15.90
CA VAL A 78 5.10 8.61 -15.94
C VAL A 78 5.77 8.69 -14.57
N ARG A 79 4.98 8.85 -13.48
CA ARG A 79 5.52 8.85 -12.11
C ARG A 79 6.24 7.56 -11.77
N ALA A 80 5.63 6.40 -12.00
CA ALA A 80 6.26 5.10 -11.75
C ALA A 80 7.60 4.96 -12.48
N CYS A 81 7.66 5.33 -13.77
CA CYS A 81 8.93 5.35 -14.52
C CYS A 81 9.98 6.28 -13.89
N ARG A 82 9.59 7.48 -13.43
CA ARG A 82 10.51 8.41 -12.77
C ARG A 82 10.99 7.92 -11.40
N LEU A 83 10.12 7.28 -10.63
CA LEU A 83 10.47 6.67 -9.34
C LEU A 83 11.47 5.51 -9.53
N MET A 84 11.26 4.69 -10.56
CA MET A 84 12.22 3.63 -10.94
C MET A 84 13.59 4.22 -11.29
N MET A 85 13.64 5.27 -12.11
CA MET A 85 14.91 5.94 -12.45
C MET A 85 15.59 6.56 -11.22
N TYR A 86 14.81 7.13 -10.30
CA TYR A 86 15.33 7.61 -9.03
C TYR A 86 15.91 6.46 -8.20
N ALA A 87 15.24 5.30 -8.17
CA ALA A 87 15.71 4.10 -7.51
C ALA A 87 17.08 3.63 -8.05
N VAL A 88 17.21 3.57 -9.39
CA VAL A 88 18.48 3.25 -10.07
C VAL A 88 19.59 4.21 -9.64
N ALA A 89 19.33 5.52 -9.66
CA ALA A 89 20.33 6.54 -9.32
C ALA A 89 20.81 6.48 -7.86
N HIS A 90 20.03 5.91 -6.95
CA HIS A 90 20.33 5.87 -5.52
C HIS A 90 20.61 4.45 -5.00
N GLY A 91 20.72 3.45 -5.90
CA GLY A 91 20.95 2.06 -5.50
C GLY A 91 19.80 1.46 -4.68
N LEU A 92 18.58 1.92 -4.91
CA LEU A 92 17.37 1.42 -4.24
C LEU A 92 16.67 0.41 -5.14
N GLN A 93 16.12 -0.65 -4.56
CA GLN A 93 15.39 -1.66 -5.35
C GLN A 93 13.96 -1.25 -5.66
N CYS A 94 13.32 -0.48 -4.78
CA CYS A 94 11.93 -0.10 -4.97
C CYS A 94 11.70 1.30 -4.41
N VAL A 95 11.04 2.14 -5.20
CA VAL A 95 10.66 3.49 -4.79
C VAL A 95 9.20 3.74 -5.15
N THR A 96 8.47 4.34 -4.23
CA THR A 96 7.05 4.65 -4.34
C THR A 96 6.76 6.07 -3.88
N ASP A 97 5.56 6.58 -4.14
CA ASP A 97 5.13 7.93 -3.74
C ASP A 97 3.94 7.94 -2.76
N ASP A 98 3.51 9.14 -2.38
CA ASP A 98 2.33 9.40 -1.55
C ASP A 98 1.07 8.70 -2.10
N THR A 99 0.92 8.53 -3.42
CA THR A 99 -0.29 7.89 -3.99
C THR A 99 -0.43 6.43 -3.60
N VAL A 100 0.69 5.74 -3.41
CA VAL A 100 0.70 4.36 -2.90
C VAL A 100 0.58 4.36 -1.39
N ARG A 101 1.31 5.23 -0.69
CA ARG A 101 1.22 5.33 0.78
C ARG A 101 -0.21 5.58 1.24
N ASP A 102 -0.91 6.51 0.62
CA ASP A 102 -2.26 6.92 1.00
C ASP A 102 -3.31 5.84 0.71
N THR A 103 -2.97 4.86 -0.13
CA THR A 103 -3.85 3.71 -0.46
C THR A 103 -3.51 2.46 0.34
N LEU A 104 -2.39 2.42 1.05
CA LEU A 104 -2.00 1.28 1.89
C LEU A 104 -2.80 1.26 3.20
N THR A 105 -3.29 0.07 3.52
CA THR A 105 -3.86 -0.24 4.85
C THR A 105 -2.76 -0.28 5.92
N ASN A 106 -1.58 -0.79 5.55
CA ASN A 106 -0.43 -0.88 6.44
C ASN A 106 0.75 -0.07 5.88
N VAL A 107 0.89 1.17 6.34
CA VAL A 107 1.97 2.09 5.97
C VAL A 107 3.34 1.69 6.55
N SER A 108 3.42 0.79 7.55
CA SER A 108 4.70 0.34 8.10
C SER A 108 5.54 -0.45 7.10
N GLN A 109 4.94 -0.87 5.98
CA GLN A 109 5.63 -1.49 4.87
C GLN A 109 6.56 -0.54 4.11
N LEU A 110 6.49 0.76 4.38
CA LEU A 110 7.23 1.81 3.69
C LEU A 110 8.12 2.59 4.66
N CYS A 111 9.30 2.98 4.19
CA CYS A 111 10.21 3.90 4.87
C CYS A 111 10.40 5.16 4.02
N ALA A 112 10.19 6.33 4.60
CA ALA A 112 10.41 7.60 3.89
C ALA A 112 11.88 7.77 3.52
N ILE A 113 12.15 8.24 2.31
CA ILE A 113 13.49 8.56 1.84
C ILE A 113 13.65 10.09 1.98
N GLY A 114 14.34 10.51 3.02
CA GLY A 114 14.52 11.93 3.33
C GLY A 114 13.25 12.62 3.86
N SER A 115 13.39 13.89 4.23
CA SER A 115 12.29 14.73 4.74
C SER A 115 11.70 15.66 3.68
N GLU A 116 12.43 15.93 2.61
CA GLU A 116 12.04 16.84 1.54
C GLU A 116 11.52 16.05 0.33
N GLY A 117 10.46 16.56 -0.31
CA GLY A 117 9.96 15.96 -1.55
C GLY A 117 10.97 16.11 -2.69
N ILE A 118 10.99 15.15 -3.60
CA ILE A 118 11.87 15.18 -4.77
C ILE A 118 11.13 15.73 -5.99
N VAL A 119 11.85 16.48 -6.83
CA VAL A 119 11.30 16.98 -8.10
C VAL A 119 11.48 15.91 -9.17
N LEU A 120 10.36 15.42 -9.71
CA LEU A 120 10.37 14.43 -10.80
C LEU A 120 10.02 15.09 -12.13
N LYS A 121 10.79 14.80 -13.18
CA LYS A 121 10.53 15.33 -14.52
C LYS A 121 9.14 14.92 -15.02
N GLY A 122 8.31 15.92 -15.35
CA GLY A 122 6.94 15.72 -15.81
C GLY A 122 5.91 15.63 -14.68
N VAL A 123 6.33 15.87 -13.43
CA VAL A 123 5.44 16.00 -12.27
C VAL A 123 5.52 17.46 -11.79
N PRO A 124 4.39 18.16 -11.67
CA PRO A 124 4.40 19.60 -11.41
C PRO A 124 4.86 19.96 -9.99
N GLU A 125 4.63 19.07 -9.03
CA GLU A 125 4.90 19.32 -7.61
C GLU A 125 5.96 18.33 -7.08
N PRO A 126 6.77 18.73 -6.09
CA PRO A 126 7.66 17.81 -5.40
C PRO A 126 6.88 16.66 -4.76
N VAL A 127 7.42 15.45 -4.90
CA VAL A 127 6.77 14.22 -4.46
C VAL A 127 7.55 13.62 -3.30
N ARG A 128 6.88 13.30 -2.19
CA ARG A 128 7.51 12.50 -1.13
C ARG A 128 7.63 11.07 -1.60
N VAL A 129 8.82 10.50 -1.37
CA VAL A 129 9.15 9.16 -1.82
C VAL A 129 9.48 8.24 -0.67
N TYR A 130 9.17 6.97 -0.89
CA TYR A 130 9.31 5.92 0.09
C TYR A 130 9.99 4.70 -0.55
N THR A 131 10.76 3.96 0.25
CA THR A 131 11.29 2.64 -0.09
C THR A 131 10.57 1.56 0.72
N LEU A 132 10.84 0.29 0.41
CA LEU A 132 10.35 -0.84 1.19
C LEU A 132 11.05 -0.88 2.55
N ALA A 133 10.28 -1.03 3.63
CA ALA A 133 10.85 -1.32 4.94
C ALA A 133 11.61 -2.67 4.93
N GLU A 134 12.78 -2.71 5.58
CA GLU A 134 13.59 -3.93 5.72
C GLU A 134 12.84 -5.00 6.50
N HIS A 135 12.25 -4.59 7.63
CA HIS A 135 11.39 -5.43 8.46
C HIS A 135 9.95 -4.94 8.36
N ILE A 136 9.04 -5.86 8.01
CA ILE A 136 7.62 -5.63 8.21
C ILE A 136 7.35 -6.03 9.65
N ASP A 137 7.11 -5.05 10.52
CA ASP A 137 6.49 -5.33 11.79
C ASP A 137 5.12 -5.94 11.49
N THR A 138 4.99 -7.26 11.62
CA THR A 138 3.70 -7.97 11.63
C THR A 138 2.89 -7.67 12.89
N ASN A 139 3.28 -6.64 13.65
CA ASN A 139 2.48 -5.95 14.66
C ASN A 139 1.30 -5.21 14.01
N THR A 140 0.58 -5.88 13.11
CA THR A 140 -0.74 -5.47 12.65
C THR A 140 -1.64 -5.37 13.86
N TYR A 141 -1.93 -4.13 14.27
CA TYR A 141 -3.07 -3.86 15.12
C TYR A 141 -4.30 -4.29 14.35
N ARG A 142 -4.92 -5.41 14.73
CA ARG A 142 -6.24 -5.75 14.23
C ARG A 142 -7.22 -4.79 14.91
N ILE A 143 -7.59 -3.72 14.23
CA ILE A 143 -8.73 -2.89 14.66
C ILE A 143 -9.99 -3.72 14.41
N VAL A 144 -10.41 -4.47 15.42
CA VAL A 144 -11.73 -5.11 15.42
C VAL A 144 -12.71 -4.01 15.80
N SER A 145 -13.22 -3.27 14.82
CA SER A 145 -14.31 -2.33 15.05
C SER A 145 -15.63 -3.04 14.71
N PRO A 146 -16.37 -3.57 15.70
CA PRO A 146 -17.79 -3.72 15.49
C PRO A 146 -18.40 -2.33 15.66
N PHE A 147 -18.80 -1.70 14.56
CA PHE A 147 -19.84 -0.68 14.61
C PHE A 147 -21.14 -1.38 15.05
N MET A 148 -21.29 -1.60 16.35
CA MET A 148 -22.52 -2.14 16.93
C MET A 148 -23.16 -1.07 17.79
N PHE A 149 -24.26 -0.51 17.30
CA PHE A 149 -25.21 0.21 18.14
C PHE A 149 -25.79 -0.79 19.14
N CYS A 150 -25.21 -0.86 20.33
CA CYS A 150 -25.70 -1.72 21.39
C CYS A 150 -26.42 -0.86 22.44
N PRO A 151 -27.77 -0.78 22.44
CA PRO A 151 -28.50 -0.18 23.55
C PRO A 151 -28.26 -1.04 24.80
N ALA A 152 -28.00 -0.40 25.94
CA ALA A 152 -27.82 -1.10 27.22
C ALA A 152 -29.07 -1.95 27.54
N PRO A 153 -28.91 -3.20 28.03
CA PRO A 153 -27.93 -3.60 29.04
C PRO A 153 -27.14 -4.88 28.65
N TYR A 154 -26.05 -4.73 27.89
CA TYR A 154 -25.21 -5.86 27.50
C TYR A 154 -23.75 -5.67 27.92
N ALA A 155 -23.52 -5.41 29.22
CA ALA A 155 -22.19 -5.35 29.83
C ALA A 155 -21.36 -6.60 29.47
N ASP A 156 -22.01 -7.75 29.50
CA ASP A 156 -21.44 -9.09 29.29
C ASP A 156 -20.92 -9.29 27.85
N ILE A 157 -21.50 -8.58 26.86
CA ILE A 157 -21.02 -8.62 25.48
C ILE A 157 -19.69 -7.88 25.36
N TYR A 158 -19.48 -6.79 26.12
CA TYR A 158 -18.22 -6.05 26.12
C TYR A 158 -17.09 -6.90 26.70
N GLU A 159 -17.31 -7.57 27.84
CA GLU A 159 -16.30 -8.42 28.45
C GLU A 159 -15.96 -9.62 27.57
N ASN A 160 -16.95 -10.24 26.93
CA ASN A 160 -16.69 -11.35 26.00
C ASN A 160 -15.95 -10.89 24.74
N LEU A 161 -16.25 -9.71 24.19
CA LEU A 161 -15.55 -9.19 23.01
C LEU A 161 -14.10 -8.83 23.34
N VAL A 162 -13.86 -8.19 24.49
CA VAL A 162 -12.50 -7.88 24.97
C VAL A 162 -11.74 -9.18 25.25
N THR A 163 -12.36 -10.14 25.93
CA THR A 163 -11.76 -11.46 26.22
C THR A 163 -11.45 -12.23 24.94
N ASN A 164 -12.30 -12.19 23.92
CA ASN A 164 -12.04 -12.84 22.63
C ASN A 164 -10.93 -12.15 21.83
N VAL A 165 -10.83 -10.82 21.92
CA VAL A 165 -9.79 -10.04 21.21
C VAL A 165 -8.43 -10.16 21.92
N VAL A 166 -8.42 -10.31 23.24
CA VAL A 166 -7.19 -10.39 24.07
C VAL A 166 -6.77 -11.83 24.32
N GLY A 167 -7.70 -12.78 24.39
CA GLY A 167 -7.49 -14.17 24.78
C GLY A 167 -7.00 -15.10 23.67
N ASP A 168 -7.07 -14.68 22.40
CA ASP A 168 -6.76 -15.57 21.26
C ASP A 168 -5.25 -15.83 21.06
N GLY A 169 -4.37 -15.32 21.94
CA GLY A 169 -2.92 -15.61 21.97
C GLY A 169 -2.09 -15.18 20.75
N ALA A 170 -2.73 -14.90 19.61
CA ALA A 170 -2.12 -14.57 18.33
C ALA A 170 -1.92 -13.05 18.15
N ALA A 171 -2.64 -12.21 18.90
CA ALA A 171 -2.52 -10.76 18.84
C ALA A 171 -1.61 -10.25 19.97
N GLN A 172 -0.35 -9.91 19.66
CA GLN A 172 0.59 -9.35 20.65
C GLN A 172 0.16 -7.97 21.19
N ARG A 173 -0.65 -7.21 20.45
CA ARG A 173 -1.21 -5.92 20.88
C ARG A 173 -2.56 -5.68 20.22
N ALA A 174 -3.60 -5.48 21.03
CA ALA A 174 -4.95 -5.21 20.55
C ALA A 174 -5.51 -3.91 21.15
N ALA A 175 -6.30 -3.19 20.36
CA ALA A 175 -7.04 -2.03 20.81
C ALA A 175 -8.52 -2.21 20.47
N ALA A 176 -9.38 -2.15 21.49
CA ALA A 176 -10.82 -2.13 21.30
C ALA A 176 -11.29 -0.67 21.45
N VAL A 177 -11.94 -0.15 20.41
CA VAL A 177 -12.56 1.18 20.44
C VAL A 177 -14.06 0.99 20.59
N ILE A 178 -14.60 1.38 21.73
CA ILE A 178 -16.02 1.31 22.02
C ILE A 178 -16.59 2.72 21.91
N CYS A 179 -17.43 2.94 20.89
CA CYS A 179 -18.12 4.20 20.70
C CYS A 179 -19.53 4.09 21.30
N GLY A 180 -19.89 5.03 22.19
CA GLY A 180 -21.26 5.20 22.63
C GLY A 180 -22.17 5.71 21.49
N ALA A 181 -23.49 5.65 21.69
CA ALA A 181 -24.44 6.21 20.73
C ALA A 181 -24.16 7.70 20.47
N LEU A 182 -24.20 8.12 19.20
CA LEU A 182 -24.08 9.52 18.79
C LEU A 182 -25.07 10.39 19.59
N GLY A 183 -24.56 11.43 20.26
CA GLY A 183 -25.37 12.35 21.07
C GLY A 183 -25.62 11.92 22.53
N SER A 184 -25.16 10.75 22.97
CA SER A 184 -25.39 10.25 24.34
C SER A 184 -24.46 10.82 25.42
N GLY A 185 -23.51 11.70 25.06
CA GLY A 185 -22.55 12.29 26.00
C GLY A 185 -21.53 11.31 26.59
N LYS A 186 -21.51 10.05 26.16
CA LYS A 186 -20.56 9.03 26.66
C LYS A 186 -19.24 9.10 25.91
N SER A 187 -18.16 9.22 26.68
CA SER A 187 -16.77 9.31 26.23
C SER A 187 -16.34 8.05 25.44
N THR A 188 -15.60 8.24 24.35
CA THR A 188 -14.90 7.16 23.66
C THR A 188 -13.91 6.53 24.61
N LEU A 189 -14.07 5.24 24.90
CA LEU A 189 -13.11 4.48 25.70
C LEU A 189 -12.22 3.67 24.76
N CYS A 190 -10.94 3.99 24.74
CA CYS A 190 -9.92 3.17 24.09
C CYS A 190 -9.29 2.26 25.14
N ILE A 191 -9.55 0.96 25.06
CA ILE A 191 -8.89 -0.02 25.92
C ILE A 191 -7.73 -0.61 25.14
N ARG A 192 -6.51 -0.33 25.61
CA ARG A 192 -5.27 -0.88 25.08
C ARG A 192 -4.92 -2.14 25.88
N SER A 193 -4.84 -3.28 25.21
CA SER A 193 -4.20 -4.46 25.79
C SER A 193 -2.77 -4.57 25.25
N LEU A 194 -1.80 -4.52 26.14
CA LEU A 194 -0.41 -4.89 25.88
C LEU A 194 -0.26 -6.33 26.38
N ALA A 195 -0.08 -7.30 25.48
CA ALA A 195 0.36 -8.61 25.93
C ALA A 195 1.76 -8.44 26.55
N GLY A 196 1.92 -8.94 27.77
CA GLY A 196 3.14 -8.81 28.55
C GLY A 196 4.34 -9.41 27.82
N MET A 197 5.48 -8.70 27.90
CA MET A 197 6.78 -9.28 27.62
C MET A 197 7.04 -10.36 28.67
N GLY A 198 6.95 -11.62 28.25
CA GLY A 198 7.55 -12.77 28.93
C GLY A 198 8.81 -13.17 28.20
#